data_AF-A0A7S2G5D0-F1
#
_entry.id   AF-A0A7S2G5D0-F1
#
_cell.length_a   1.000
_cell.length_b   1.000
_cell.length_c   1.000
_cell.angle_alpha   90.00
_cell.angle_beta   90.00
_cell.angle_gamma   90.00
#
_symmetry.space_group_name_H-M   'P 1'
#
loop_
_entity.id
_entity.type
_entity.pdbx_description
1 polymer ?
#
loop_
_entity_poly.entity_id
_entity_poly.type
_entity_poly.pdbx_seq_one_letter_code
_entity_poly.pdbx_strand_id
1 'polypeptide(L)'
;EQPYLEYVEVVVQFNPGLLRVFKLCGISLLCCHWFGCIWWLVSDIEMFEDLDSSYPYPENHWHPPLWLKYSPDFSLKYSHAFFWGAGMALGMVPRDVEPSTTLEVWVTSITMFGGLLLAAVVISSFTSAFASMDSKNALAGKQLDVIRNYLLLKAVPTDLRSRILEYYEYMFTSSQSMEDLKILQHMPPNLATQLAISVNTKLISRCAFFHEVSNASLATLVASLSPLVFVPGQLLCTKDQPLKHVYFINRGQVQLEVHSSGEDVEKVVRVVYPNENIGIEDYASLDSTHRRVSLTARARTYCDVMCLAASDLDDALQHDATERLAAQKLKEEKDAADKVAADKMAAAQNSSASVNTPSNPAGLARFRRASTKLMMASSLTKVAKSTPPQPTAASSSATSTSGPPSPVSASAAATA
;
A
#
# COMPACT_ATOMS: atom_id res chain seq x y z
N GLU A 1 17.73 -8.62 -16.80
CA GLU A 1 17.78 -7.31 -16.10
C GLU A 1 16.44 -6.58 -16.02
N GLN A 2 15.54 -6.70 -17.01
CA GLN A 2 14.17 -6.14 -16.93
C GLN A 2 13.32 -6.52 -15.68
N PRO A 3 13.35 -7.75 -15.12
CA PRO A 3 12.49 -8.09 -13.98
C PRO A 3 12.96 -7.49 -12.64
N TYR A 4 14.22 -7.04 -12.55
CA TYR A 4 14.75 -6.45 -11.32
C TYR A 4 14.35 -4.98 -11.16
N LEU A 5 14.26 -4.25 -12.28
CA LEU A 5 13.79 -2.87 -12.28
C LEU A 5 12.31 -2.79 -11.89
N GLU A 6 11.50 -3.73 -12.36
CA GLU A 6 10.07 -3.83 -12.01
C GLU A 6 9.88 -4.17 -10.52
N TYR A 7 10.72 -5.05 -9.96
CA TYR A 7 10.71 -5.35 -8.53
C TYR A 7 11.14 -4.16 -7.66
N VAL A 8 12.16 -3.41 -8.07
CA VAL A 8 12.62 -2.22 -7.34
C VAL A 8 11.59 -1.09 -7.43
N GLU A 9 10.89 -0.93 -8.55
CA GLU A 9 9.78 0.03 -8.69
C GLU A 9 8.57 -0.33 -7.80
N VAL A 10 8.33 -1.63 -7.56
CA VAL A 10 7.24 -2.09 -6.68
C VAL A 10 7.62 -2.01 -5.20
N VAL A 11 8.88 -2.28 -4.85
CA VAL A 11 9.36 -2.31 -3.46
C VAL A 11 9.78 -0.93 -2.96
N VAL A 12 10.21 -0.05 -3.86
CA VAL A 12 10.58 1.33 -3.52
C VAL A 12 9.56 2.26 -4.16
N GLN A 13 8.69 2.82 -3.33
CA GLN A 13 7.60 3.75 -3.71
C GLN A 13 8.14 5.11 -4.22
N PHE A 14 9.00 5.13 -5.23
CA PHE A 14 9.37 6.37 -5.89
C PHE A 14 8.26 6.80 -6.83
N ASN A 15 7.90 8.09 -6.80
CA ASN A 15 6.96 8.65 -7.76
C ASN A 15 7.53 8.43 -9.17
N PRO A 16 6.84 7.69 -10.06
CA PRO A 16 7.34 7.38 -11.40
C PRO A 16 7.61 8.63 -12.24
N GLY A 17 6.88 9.73 -11.97
CA GLY A 17 7.13 11.03 -12.58
C GLY A 17 8.50 11.61 -12.20
N LEU A 18 8.89 11.48 -10.92
CA LEU A 18 10.16 12.00 -10.43
C LEU A 18 11.35 11.19 -10.99
N LEU A 19 11.20 9.87 -11.11
CA LEU A 19 12.21 9.00 -11.70
C LEU A 19 12.43 9.30 -13.19
N ARG A 20 11.35 9.60 -13.93
CA ARG A 20 11.45 10.10 -15.31
C ARG A 20 12.23 11.41 -15.39
N VAL A 21 11.96 12.36 -14.48
CA VAL A 21 12.69 13.63 -14.43
C VAL A 21 14.18 13.40 -14.19
N PHE A 22 14.56 12.57 -13.22
CA PHE A 22 15.98 12.26 -12.98
C PHE A 22 16.67 11.65 -14.20
N LYS A 23 16.02 10.70 -14.89
CA LYS A 23 16.53 10.12 -16.14
C LYS A 23 16.74 11.18 -17.21
N LEU A 24 15.79 12.08 -17.39
CA LEU A 24 15.88 13.17 -18.37
C LEU A 24 16.95 14.22 -18.01
N CYS A 25 17.13 14.53 -16.73
CA CYS A 25 18.25 15.36 -16.28
C CYS A 25 19.60 14.71 -16.62
N GLY A 26 19.74 13.40 -16.41
CA GLY A 26 20.95 12.66 -16.78
C GLY A 26 21.22 12.70 -18.29
N ILE A 27 20.18 12.47 -19.11
CA ILE A 27 20.27 12.58 -20.58
C ILE A 27 20.64 14.01 -20.99
N SER A 28 20.05 15.01 -20.35
CA SER A 28 20.34 16.42 -20.62
C SER A 28 21.79 16.78 -20.34
N LEU A 29 22.37 16.31 -19.23
CA LEU A 29 23.79 16.49 -18.92
C LEU A 29 24.71 15.83 -19.96
N LEU A 30 24.34 14.65 -20.46
CA LEU A 30 25.08 13.98 -21.53
C LEU A 30 25.00 14.76 -22.85
N CYS A 31 23.84 15.33 -23.17
CA CYS A 31 23.69 16.22 -24.32
C CYS A 31 24.57 17.49 -24.19
N CYS A 32 24.62 18.10 -23.01
CA CYS A 32 25.53 19.24 -22.76
C CYS A 32 26.99 18.87 -23.03
N HIS A 33 27.41 17.69 -22.58
CA HIS A 33 28.74 17.15 -22.85
C HIS A 33 28.99 16.98 -24.36
N TRP A 34 28.08 16.34 -25.09
CA TRP A 34 28.23 16.15 -26.54
C TRP A 34 28.24 17.45 -27.33
N PHE A 35 27.34 18.39 -27.01
CA PHE A 35 27.33 19.70 -27.67
C PHE A 35 28.64 20.45 -27.43
N GLY A 36 29.15 20.47 -26.20
CA GLY A 36 30.44 21.08 -25.88
C GLY A 36 31.62 20.42 -26.60
N CYS A 37 31.66 19.09 -26.66
CA CYS A 37 32.71 18.36 -27.36
C CYS A 37 32.65 18.56 -28.88
N ILE A 38 31.46 18.63 -29.48
CA ILE A 38 31.30 18.92 -30.92
C ILE A 38 31.81 20.33 -31.23
N TRP A 39 31.47 21.34 -30.41
CA TRP A 39 31.98 22.69 -30.57
C TRP A 39 33.50 22.76 -30.50
N TRP A 40 34.09 22.11 -29.50
CA TRP A 40 35.54 22.06 -29.36
C TRP A 40 36.22 21.32 -30.52
N LEU A 41 35.65 20.20 -30.98
CA LEU A 41 36.16 19.42 -32.10
C LEU A 41 36.15 20.21 -33.40
N VAL A 42 35.04 20.88 -33.70
CA VAL A 42 34.89 21.69 -34.93
C VAL A 42 35.86 22.87 -34.93
N SER A 43 35.99 23.56 -33.79
CA SER A 43 36.98 24.64 -33.66
C SER A 43 38.42 24.14 -33.82
N ASP A 44 38.72 22.89 -33.46
CA ASP A 44 40.06 22.33 -33.68
C ASP A 44 40.33 21.96 -35.14
N ILE A 45 39.32 21.47 -35.86
CA ILE A 45 39.42 21.12 -37.28
C ILE A 45 39.62 22.40 -38.13
N GLU A 46 38.76 23.40 -37.97
CA GLU A 46 38.86 24.63 -38.79
C GLU A 46 40.15 25.40 -38.51
N MET A 47 40.60 25.46 -37.25
CA MET A 47 41.86 26.13 -36.91
C MET A 47 43.10 25.38 -37.44
N PHE A 48 43.03 24.05 -37.61
CA PHE A 48 44.09 23.27 -38.24
C PHE A 48 44.16 23.52 -39.76
N GLU A 49 43.01 23.66 -40.42
CA GLU A 49 42.94 24.06 -41.83
C GLU A 49 43.44 25.50 -42.06
N ASP A 50 43.18 26.41 -41.12
CA ASP A 50 43.63 27.80 -41.17
C ASP A 50 45.15 27.96 -41.01
N LEU A 51 45.83 27.04 -40.31
CA LEU A 51 47.28 27.03 -40.15
C LEU A 51 48.03 26.77 -41.48
N ASP A 52 47.37 26.15 -42.46
CA ASP A 52 47.91 25.88 -43.81
C ASP A 52 47.57 27.02 -44.81
N SER A 53 46.69 27.94 -44.41
CA SER A 53 46.26 29.11 -45.19
C SER A 53 47.13 30.34 -44.89
N SER A 54 47.66 30.99 -45.95
CA SER A 54 48.51 32.18 -45.83
C SER A 54 47.78 33.47 -45.40
N TYR A 55 46.48 33.43 -45.12
CA TYR A 55 45.67 34.59 -44.71
C TYR A 55 44.97 34.32 -43.38
N PRO A 56 45.31 35.03 -42.29
CA PRO A 56 44.56 34.95 -41.05
C PRO A 56 43.17 35.54 -41.26
N TYR A 57 42.13 34.73 -41.01
CA TYR A 57 40.76 35.23 -40.92
C TYR A 57 40.67 36.33 -39.82
N PRO A 58 39.79 37.34 -39.96
CA PRO A 58 39.48 38.27 -38.88
C PRO A 58 39.02 37.51 -37.62
N GLU A 59 39.17 38.11 -36.44
CA GLU A 59 38.84 37.52 -35.14
C GLU A 59 37.51 36.72 -35.18
N ASN A 60 37.62 35.39 -35.28
CA ASN A 60 36.46 34.51 -35.29
C ASN A 60 36.02 34.28 -33.83
N HIS A 61 34.98 34.99 -33.43
CA HIS A 61 34.43 34.96 -32.08
C HIS A 61 33.72 33.65 -31.75
N TRP A 62 33.49 32.77 -32.73
CA TRP A 62 32.91 31.45 -32.49
C TRP A 62 33.87 30.49 -31.78
N HIS A 63 35.17 30.67 -31.96
CA HIS A 63 36.21 29.77 -31.44
C HIS A 63 36.51 30.09 -29.97
N PRO A 64 36.96 29.11 -29.16
CA PRO A 64 37.51 29.40 -27.85
C PRO A 64 38.65 30.41 -27.99
N PRO A 65 38.76 31.41 -27.11
CA PRO A 65 39.80 32.43 -27.22
C PRO A 65 41.19 31.79 -27.12
N LEU A 66 42.17 32.34 -27.84
CA LEU A 66 43.51 31.74 -27.98
C LEU A 66 44.17 31.44 -26.63
N TRP A 67 44.04 32.33 -25.64
CA TRP A 67 44.61 32.12 -24.29
C TRP A 67 44.03 30.88 -23.60
N LEU A 68 42.76 30.55 -23.85
CA LEU A 68 42.10 29.36 -23.32
C LEU A 68 42.56 28.10 -24.06
N LYS A 69 42.77 28.19 -25.39
CA LYS A 69 43.25 27.06 -26.19
C LYS A 69 44.69 26.66 -25.86
N TYR A 70 45.58 27.64 -25.65
CA TYR A 70 46.97 27.44 -25.22
C TYR A 70 47.15 27.15 -23.72
N SER A 71 46.10 27.26 -22.92
CA SER A 71 46.18 26.89 -21.50
C SER A 71 46.59 25.42 -21.33
N PRO A 72 47.42 25.05 -20.32
CA PRO A 72 47.74 23.65 -20.05
C PRO A 72 46.59 22.91 -19.34
N ASP A 73 45.62 23.64 -18.77
CA ASP A 73 44.59 23.10 -17.89
C ASP A 73 43.41 22.49 -18.67
N PHE A 74 43.37 21.15 -18.73
CA PHE A 74 42.26 20.42 -19.36
C PHE A 74 40.90 20.74 -18.72
N SER A 75 40.84 20.83 -17.39
CA SER A 75 39.60 21.12 -16.67
C SER A 75 39.00 22.45 -17.08
N LEU A 76 39.84 23.48 -17.27
CA LEU A 76 39.38 24.81 -17.70
C LEU A 76 38.82 24.76 -19.13
N LYS A 77 39.52 24.08 -20.05
CA LYS A 77 39.04 23.87 -21.43
C LYS A 77 37.70 23.15 -21.46
N TYR A 78 37.59 22.05 -20.72
CA TYR A 78 36.36 21.27 -20.64
C TYR A 78 35.21 22.06 -20.02
N SER A 79 35.45 22.84 -18.96
CA SER A 79 34.42 23.67 -18.33
C SER A 79 33.85 24.71 -19.28
N HIS A 80 34.68 25.35 -20.11
CA HIS A 80 34.21 26.29 -21.13
C HIS A 80 33.45 25.60 -22.27
N ALA A 81 33.91 24.44 -22.73
CA ALA A 81 33.20 23.64 -23.73
C ALA A 81 31.82 23.18 -23.20
N PHE A 82 31.78 22.70 -21.96
CA PHE A 82 30.54 22.31 -21.29
C PHE A 82 29.62 23.51 -21.07
N PHE A 83 30.16 24.70 -20.75
CA PHE A 83 29.38 25.93 -20.62
C PHE A 83 28.69 26.31 -21.93
N TRP A 84 29.40 26.23 -23.07
CA TRP A 84 28.79 26.43 -24.38
C TRP A 84 27.70 25.39 -24.64
N GLY A 85 27.99 24.11 -24.44
CA GLY A 85 27.04 23.01 -24.65
C GLY A 85 25.79 23.11 -23.75
N ALA A 86 25.95 23.53 -22.49
CA ALA A 86 24.87 23.80 -21.57
C ALA A 86 24.03 25.00 -21.99
N GLY A 87 24.66 26.06 -22.50
CA GLY A 87 23.97 27.20 -23.10
C GLY A 87 23.06 26.77 -24.25
N MET A 88 23.60 25.98 -25.19
CA MET A 88 22.81 25.43 -26.30
C MET A 88 21.66 24.53 -25.81
N ALA A 89 21.94 23.63 -24.86
CA ALA A 89 20.94 22.71 -24.30
C ALA A 89 19.79 23.39 -23.54
N LEU A 90 20.05 24.57 -22.95
CA LEU A 90 19.06 25.36 -22.22
C LEU A 90 18.42 26.47 -23.05
N GLY A 91 18.82 26.63 -24.32
CA GLY A 91 18.38 27.73 -25.18
C GLY A 91 18.95 29.10 -24.81
N MET A 92 20.01 29.12 -23.98
CA MET A 92 20.76 30.32 -23.62
C MET A 92 22.06 30.37 -24.44
N VAL A 93 21.96 30.85 -25.69
CA VAL A 93 23.12 31.00 -26.56
C VAL A 93 24.04 32.10 -25.98
N PRO A 94 25.33 31.81 -25.70
CA PRO A 94 26.28 32.83 -25.31
C PRO A 94 26.38 33.91 -26.40
N ARG A 95 26.10 35.17 -26.05
CA ARG A 95 26.06 36.28 -27.02
C ARG A 95 27.40 36.58 -27.69
N ASP A 96 28.49 36.08 -27.11
CA ASP A 96 29.86 36.38 -27.53
C ASP A 96 30.42 35.32 -28.50
N VAL A 97 29.60 34.35 -28.94
CA VAL A 97 30.02 33.22 -29.79
C VAL A 97 29.21 33.21 -31.09
N GLU A 98 29.64 33.99 -32.08
CA GLU A 98 28.94 34.21 -33.34
C GLU A 98 29.56 33.38 -34.49
N PRO A 99 28.79 32.46 -35.13
CA PRO A 99 29.31 31.62 -36.21
C PRO A 99 29.60 32.45 -37.47
N SER A 100 30.79 32.28 -38.02
CA SER A 100 31.31 32.99 -39.18
C SER A 100 31.41 32.10 -40.43
N THR A 101 31.67 30.80 -40.27
CA THR A 101 31.77 29.84 -41.38
C THR A 101 30.44 29.13 -41.64
N THR A 102 30.26 28.62 -42.88
CA THR A 102 29.07 27.83 -43.24
C THR A 102 28.90 26.62 -42.34
N LEU A 103 30.00 25.96 -41.96
CA LEU A 103 29.97 24.77 -41.11
C LEU A 103 29.58 25.14 -39.67
N GLU A 104 30.16 26.20 -39.11
CA GLU A 104 29.79 26.75 -37.80
C GLU A 104 28.30 27.11 -37.72
N VAL A 105 27.76 27.73 -38.77
CA VAL A 105 26.33 28.09 -38.85
C VAL A 105 25.46 26.84 -38.80
N TRP A 106 25.79 25.77 -39.53
CA TRP A 106 25.02 24.52 -39.51
C TRP A 106 25.13 23.80 -38.16
N VAL A 107 26.33 23.67 -37.60
CA VAL A 107 26.56 23.03 -36.30
C VAL A 107 25.82 23.78 -35.19
N THR A 108 25.91 25.11 -35.18
CA THR A 108 25.21 25.97 -34.22
C THR A 108 23.69 25.85 -34.40
N SER A 109 23.18 25.83 -35.63
CA SER A 109 21.75 25.68 -35.90
C SER A 109 21.19 24.32 -35.43
N ILE A 110 21.91 23.23 -35.69
CA ILE A 110 21.50 21.88 -35.29
C ILE A 110 21.52 21.72 -33.77
N THR A 111 22.60 22.18 -33.13
CA THR A 111 22.73 22.11 -31.66
C THR A 111 21.72 23.02 -30.96
N MET A 112 21.41 24.20 -31.52
CA MET A 112 20.38 25.10 -31.01
C MET A 112 18.98 24.48 -31.11
N PHE A 113 18.64 23.89 -32.25
CA PHE A 113 17.35 23.21 -32.43
C PHE A 113 17.22 21.97 -31.52
N GLY A 114 18.28 21.17 -31.42
CA GLY A 114 18.33 20.02 -30.53
C GLY A 114 18.19 20.40 -29.06
N GLY A 115 18.86 21.48 -28.63
CA GLY A 115 18.75 22.04 -27.30
C GLY A 115 17.35 22.57 -26.98
N LEU A 116 16.72 23.28 -27.91
CA LEU A 116 15.34 23.75 -27.76
C LEU A 116 14.36 22.60 -27.50
N LEU A 117 14.47 21.51 -28.26
CA LEU A 117 13.63 20.32 -28.07
C LEU A 117 13.90 19.64 -26.73
N LEU A 118 15.18 19.51 -26.35
CA LEU A 118 15.59 18.95 -25.06
C LEU A 118 15.00 19.75 -23.89
N ALA A 119 15.15 21.08 -23.91
CA ALA A 119 14.59 21.97 -22.89
C ALA A 119 13.06 21.83 -22.79
N ALA A 120 12.36 21.78 -23.93
CA ALA A 120 10.90 21.59 -23.95
C ALA A 120 10.46 20.27 -23.30
N VAL A 121 11.15 19.17 -23.60
CA VAL A 121 10.85 17.85 -23.03
C VAL A 121 11.13 17.82 -21.52
N VAL A 122 12.22 18.42 -21.07
CA VAL A 122 12.58 18.50 -19.64
C VAL A 122 11.52 19.30 -18.88
N ILE A 123 11.16 20.50 -19.35
CA ILE A 123 10.14 21.36 -18.71
C ILE A 123 8.77 20.65 -18.67
N SER A 124 8.37 20.02 -19.76
CA SER A 124 7.12 19.24 -19.82
C SER A 124 7.11 18.10 -18.80
N SER A 125 8.25 17.40 -18.68
CA SER A 125 8.39 16.29 -17.75
C SER A 125 8.36 16.74 -16.28
N PHE A 126 9.02 17.84 -15.95
CA PHE A 126 8.90 18.48 -14.63
C PHE A 126 7.45 18.83 -14.31
N THR A 127 6.76 19.51 -15.23
CA THR A 127 5.35 19.89 -15.06
C THR A 127 4.46 18.66 -14.81
N SER A 128 4.68 17.59 -15.57
CA SER A 128 3.93 16.33 -15.40
C SER A 128 4.20 15.64 -14.06
N ALA A 129 5.45 15.70 -13.56
CA ALA A 129 5.82 15.13 -12.28
C ALA A 129 5.21 15.92 -11.12
N PHE A 130 5.23 17.26 -11.19
CA PHE A 130 4.56 18.10 -10.20
C PHE A 130 3.05 17.87 -10.18
N ALA A 131 2.43 17.76 -11.36
CA ALA A 131 1.01 17.45 -11.47
C ALA A 131 0.67 16.06 -10.93
N SER A 132 1.55 15.06 -11.10
CA SER A 132 1.31 13.71 -10.57
C SER A 132 1.44 13.64 -9.05
N MET A 133 2.38 14.40 -8.47
CA MET A 133 2.57 14.50 -7.01
C MET A 133 1.32 15.02 -6.31
N ASP A 134 0.65 16.01 -6.90
CA ASP A 134 -0.54 16.63 -6.31
C ASP A 134 -1.86 16.05 -6.84
N SER A 135 -1.80 14.93 -7.57
CA SER A 135 -2.96 14.34 -8.25
C SER A 135 -4.15 14.05 -7.31
N LYS A 136 -3.87 13.57 -6.09
CA LYS A 136 -4.89 13.28 -5.07
C LYS A 136 -5.64 14.55 -4.63
N ASN A 137 -4.91 15.60 -4.27
CA ASN A 137 -5.53 16.86 -3.83
C ASN A 137 -6.19 17.59 -5.01
N ALA A 138 -5.60 17.52 -6.20
CA ALA A 138 -6.18 18.10 -7.41
C ALA A 138 -7.53 17.45 -7.76
N LEU A 139 -7.66 16.13 -7.59
CA LEU A 139 -8.93 15.45 -7.79
C LEU A 139 -9.96 15.80 -6.71
N ALA A 140 -9.55 15.77 -5.43
CA ALA A 140 -10.42 16.17 -4.33
C ALA A 140 -10.93 17.61 -4.52
N GLY A 141 -10.07 18.53 -4.92
CA GLY A 141 -10.41 19.91 -5.26
C GLY A 141 -11.44 20.00 -6.39
N LYS A 142 -11.24 19.24 -7.49
CA LYS A 142 -12.22 19.17 -8.59
C LYS A 142 -13.59 18.68 -8.13
N GLN A 143 -13.64 17.65 -7.27
CA GLN A 143 -14.91 17.13 -6.76
C GLN A 143 -15.59 18.14 -5.81
N LEU A 144 -14.83 18.83 -4.96
CA LEU A 144 -15.33 19.92 -4.12
C LEU A 144 -15.89 21.08 -4.95
N ASP A 145 -15.23 21.44 -6.05
CA ASP A 145 -15.71 22.50 -6.95
C ASP A 145 -17.04 22.13 -7.60
N VAL A 146 -17.22 20.88 -8.02
CA VAL A 146 -18.50 20.39 -8.56
C VAL A 146 -19.62 20.51 -7.52
N ILE A 147 -19.36 20.10 -6.27
CA ILE A 147 -20.33 20.19 -5.18
C ILE A 147 -20.65 21.66 -4.86
N ARG A 148 -19.62 22.52 -4.77
CA ARG A 148 -19.77 23.96 -4.53
C ARG A 148 -20.66 24.62 -5.59
N ASN A 149 -20.41 24.32 -6.87
CA ASN A 149 -21.20 24.85 -7.98
C ASN A 149 -22.65 24.36 -7.93
N TYR A 150 -22.88 23.10 -7.58
CA TYR A 150 -24.23 22.55 -7.41
C TYR A 150 -25.01 23.29 -6.30
N LEU A 151 -24.38 23.50 -5.14
CA LEU A 151 -25.01 24.19 -4.00
C LEU A 151 -25.31 25.66 -4.31
N LEU A 152 -24.44 26.32 -5.08
CA LEU A 152 -24.65 27.68 -5.57
C LEU A 152 -25.85 27.76 -6.53
N LEU A 153 -25.90 26.85 -7.51
CA LEU A 153 -26.99 26.78 -8.48
C LEU A 153 -28.36 26.55 -7.82
N LYS A 154 -28.38 25.79 -6.72
CA LYS A 154 -29.60 25.49 -5.94
C LYS A 154 -29.92 26.52 -4.87
N ALA A 155 -29.16 27.62 -4.77
CA ALA A 155 -29.36 28.69 -3.80
C ALA A 155 -29.48 28.17 -2.35
N VAL A 156 -28.67 27.18 -1.99
CA VAL A 156 -28.65 26.61 -0.63
C VAL A 156 -28.19 27.68 0.36
N PRO A 157 -28.85 27.83 1.54
CA PRO A 157 -28.42 28.79 2.57
C PRO A 157 -26.95 28.63 2.94
N THR A 158 -26.27 29.74 3.24
CA THR A 158 -24.83 29.75 3.51
C THR A 158 -24.43 28.81 4.64
N ASP A 159 -25.22 28.74 5.72
CA ASP A 159 -24.96 27.84 6.85
C ASP A 159 -24.91 26.37 6.43
N LEU A 160 -25.95 25.89 5.76
CA LEU A 160 -26.03 24.51 5.27
C LEU A 160 -24.94 24.22 4.23
N ARG A 161 -24.68 25.18 3.33
CA ARG A 161 -23.62 25.06 2.33
C ARG A 161 -22.24 24.90 2.96
N SER A 162 -21.91 25.72 3.96
CA SER A 162 -20.61 25.64 4.66
C SER A 162 -20.45 24.28 5.33
N ARG A 163 -21.49 23.80 6.02
CA ARG A 163 -21.49 22.48 6.68
C ARG A 163 -21.29 21.32 5.69
N ILE A 164 -21.93 21.40 4.51
CA ILE A 164 -21.77 20.39 3.45
C ILE A 164 -20.34 20.41 2.90
N LEU A 165 -19.79 21.60 2.62
CA LEU A 165 -18.43 21.72 2.10
C LEU A 165 -17.38 21.22 3.10
N GLU A 166 -17.53 21.57 4.38
CA GLU A 166 -16.65 21.12 5.46
C GLU A 166 -16.68 19.59 5.63
N TYR A 167 -17.88 18.98 5.52
CA TYR A 167 -18.02 17.52 5.50
C TYR A 167 -17.23 16.88 4.36
N TYR A 168 -17.42 17.36 3.13
CA TYR A 168 -16.73 16.78 1.97
C TYR A 168 -15.22 17.02 2.00
N GLU A 169 -14.76 18.18 2.48
CA GLU A 169 -13.34 18.49 2.65
C GLU A 169 -12.68 17.55 3.67
N TYR A 170 -13.33 17.32 4.81
CA TYR A 170 -12.87 16.33 5.78
C TYR A 170 -12.91 14.91 5.20
N MET A 171 -13.99 14.53 4.50
CA MET A 171 -14.12 13.20 3.89
C MET A 171 -13.02 12.93 2.84
N PHE A 172 -12.61 13.93 2.05
CA PHE A 172 -11.53 13.77 1.07
C PHE A 172 -10.13 13.74 1.68
N THR A 173 -9.94 14.35 2.85
CA THR A 173 -8.66 14.32 3.57
C THR A 173 -8.55 13.13 4.53
N SER A 174 -9.68 12.60 5.00
CA SER A 174 -9.74 11.39 5.81
C SER A 174 -9.41 10.15 4.98
N SER A 175 -8.94 9.09 5.64
CA SER A 175 -8.53 7.82 5.01
C SER A 175 -9.67 7.03 4.37
N GLN A 176 -10.89 7.56 4.38
CA GLN A 176 -12.10 6.95 3.80
C GLN A 176 -12.46 7.61 2.46
N SER A 177 -11.46 7.77 1.57
CA SER A 177 -11.70 8.42 0.29
C SER A 177 -12.64 7.59 -0.59
N MET A 178 -13.61 8.24 -1.22
CA MET A 178 -14.63 7.60 -2.09
C MET A 178 -14.03 6.87 -3.29
N GLU A 179 -12.79 7.16 -3.65
CA GLU A 179 -12.12 6.59 -4.82
C GLU A 179 -11.51 5.22 -4.52
N ASP A 180 -11.01 5.00 -3.29
CA ASP A 180 -10.55 3.70 -2.84
C ASP A 180 -11.69 2.67 -2.96
N LEU A 181 -12.92 3.04 -2.58
CA LEU A 181 -14.07 2.12 -2.63
C LEU A 181 -14.52 1.77 -4.06
N LYS A 182 -14.35 2.65 -5.05
CA LYS A 182 -14.76 2.35 -6.43
C LYS A 182 -13.78 1.43 -7.14
N ILE A 183 -12.48 1.62 -6.92
CA ILE A 183 -11.45 0.76 -7.52
C ILE A 183 -11.52 -0.64 -6.92
N LEU A 184 -11.85 -0.74 -5.63
CA LEU A 184 -11.98 -2.01 -4.91
C LEU A 184 -13.24 -2.83 -5.29
N GLN A 185 -14.25 -2.22 -5.93
CA GLN A 185 -15.47 -2.94 -6.36
C GLN A 185 -15.21 -4.02 -7.43
N HIS A 186 -14.13 -3.89 -8.21
CA HIS A 186 -13.77 -4.88 -9.23
C HIS A 186 -12.86 -6.00 -8.70
N MET A 187 -12.54 -6.00 -7.41
CA MET A 187 -11.66 -6.99 -6.81
C MET A 187 -12.36 -8.36 -6.66
N PRO A 188 -11.67 -9.48 -6.95
CA PRO A 188 -12.20 -10.81 -6.65
C PRO A 188 -12.56 -10.94 -5.16
N PRO A 189 -13.66 -11.62 -4.81
CA PRO A 189 -14.22 -11.61 -3.45
C PRO A 189 -13.21 -12.10 -2.41
N ASN A 190 -12.42 -13.14 -2.73
CA ASN A 190 -11.40 -13.66 -1.81
C ASN A 190 -10.31 -12.61 -1.45
N LEU A 191 -9.88 -11.81 -2.44
CA LEU A 191 -8.90 -10.75 -2.21
C LEU A 191 -9.52 -9.58 -1.47
N ALA A 192 -10.78 -9.24 -1.77
CA ALA A 192 -11.52 -8.19 -1.08
C ALA A 192 -11.66 -8.51 0.41
N THR A 193 -12.00 -9.76 0.75
CA THR A 193 -12.07 -10.21 2.15
C THR A 193 -10.72 -10.14 2.85
N GLN A 194 -9.63 -10.58 2.20
CA GLN A 194 -8.28 -10.49 2.78
C GLN A 194 -7.86 -9.04 3.02
N LEU A 195 -8.16 -8.15 2.06
CA LEU A 195 -7.92 -6.72 2.21
C LEU A 195 -8.73 -6.16 3.38
N ALA A 196 -10.03 -6.47 3.45
CA ALA A 196 -10.90 -6.00 4.51
C ALA A 196 -10.40 -6.43 5.91
N ILE A 197 -9.93 -7.68 6.05
CA ILE A 197 -9.32 -8.17 7.29
C ILE A 197 -8.02 -7.41 7.61
N SER A 198 -7.15 -7.20 6.63
CA SER A 198 -5.87 -6.52 6.86
C SER A 198 -6.04 -5.04 7.22
N VAL A 199 -6.98 -4.33 6.57
CA VAL A 199 -7.31 -2.93 6.87
C VAL A 199 -7.92 -2.81 8.27
N ASN A 200 -8.82 -3.72 8.64
CA ASN A 200 -9.54 -3.67 9.91
C ASN A 200 -8.88 -4.47 11.06
N THR A 201 -7.63 -4.93 10.89
CA THR A 201 -6.95 -5.78 11.90
C THR A 201 -6.87 -5.12 13.28
N LYS A 202 -6.68 -3.78 13.35
CA LYS A 202 -6.66 -3.04 14.61
C LYS A 202 -8.01 -3.04 15.34
N LEU A 203 -9.10 -2.96 14.59
CA LEU A 203 -10.46 -2.99 15.13
C LEU A 203 -10.79 -4.40 15.62
N ILE A 204 -10.50 -5.42 14.80
CA ILE A 204 -10.75 -6.84 15.12
C ILE A 204 -10.00 -7.24 16.39
N SER A 205 -8.72 -6.87 16.53
CA SER A 205 -7.90 -7.24 17.69
C SER A 205 -8.28 -6.55 19.01
N ARG A 206 -8.97 -5.41 18.95
CA ARG A 206 -9.35 -4.64 20.15
C ARG A 206 -10.78 -4.91 20.61
N CYS A 207 -11.67 -5.28 19.70
CA CYS A 207 -13.05 -5.52 20.05
C CYS A 207 -13.27 -7.00 20.37
N ALA A 208 -13.49 -7.29 21.66
CA ALA A 208 -13.67 -8.64 22.18
C ALA A 208 -14.79 -9.43 21.48
N PHE A 209 -15.81 -8.75 20.98
CA PHE A 209 -16.90 -9.35 20.21
C PHE A 209 -16.39 -10.20 19.03
N PHE A 210 -15.39 -9.71 18.29
CA PHE A 210 -14.86 -10.44 17.13
C PHE A 210 -14.00 -11.66 17.50
N HIS A 211 -13.51 -11.74 18.74
CA HIS A 211 -12.76 -12.91 19.22
C HIS A 211 -13.66 -14.11 19.51
N GLU A 212 -14.96 -13.86 19.73
CA GLU A 212 -15.94 -14.90 20.05
C GLU A 212 -16.59 -15.52 18.82
N VAL A 213 -16.27 -15.07 17.61
CA VAL A 213 -16.85 -15.52 16.33
C VAL A 213 -15.85 -16.40 15.57
N SER A 214 -16.31 -17.39 14.79
CA SER A 214 -15.40 -18.20 13.95
C SER A 214 -14.73 -17.35 12.86
N ASN A 215 -13.59 -17.83 12.35
CA ASN A 215 -12.88 -17.16 11.27
C ASN A 215 -13.71 -17.01 9.99
N ALA A 216 -14.61 -17.96 9.70
CA ALA A 216 -15.50 -17.90 8.54
C ALA A 216 -16.52 -16.77 8.67
N SER A 217 -17.22 -16.70 9.80
CA SER A 217 -18.17 -15.62 10.06
C SER A 217 -17.49 -14.27 10.27
N LEU A 218 -16.28 -14.23 10.87
CA LEU A 218 -15.46 -13.02 10.95
C LEU A 218 -15.19 -12.44 9.57
N ALA A 219 -14.81 -13.28 8.60
CA ALA A 219 -14.52 -12.85 7.24
C ALA A 219 -15.75 -12.22 6.57
N THR A 220 -16.93 -12.80 6.77
CA THR A 220 -18.21 -12.24 6.30
C THR A 220 -18.53 -10.91 6.97
N LEU A 221 -18.42 -10.84 8.30
CA LEU A 221 -18.68 -9.61 9.07
C LEU A 221 -17.78 -8.45 8.64
N VAL A 222 -16.48 -8.72 8.48
CA VAL A 222 -15.50 -7.72 8.11
C VAL A 222 -15.69 -7.24 6.67
N ALA A 223 -16.18 -8.11 5.78
CA ALA A 223 -16.55 -7.72 4.42
C ALA A 223 -17.80 -6.83 4.38
N SER A 224 -18.73 -6.99 5.35
CA SER A 224 -19.93 -6.15 5.49
C SER A 224 -19.69 -4.82 6.22
N LEU A 225 -18.48 -4.59 6.76
CA LEU A 225 -18.17 -3.32 7.42
C LEU A 225 -18.16 -2.17 6.41
N SER A 226 -18.98 -1.16 6.67
CA SER A 226 -19.08 0.04 5.85
C SER A 226 -18.42 1.25 6.54
N PRO A 227 -17.46 1.94 5.91
CA PRO A 227 -16.90 3.16 6.46
C PRO A 227 -17.92 4.30 6.41
N LEU A 228 -18.06 5.05 7.51
CA LEU A 228 -18.91 6.23 7.63
C LEU A 228 -18.19 7.37 8.36
N VAL A 229 -18.41 8.60 7.90
CA VAL A 229 -17.90 9.82 8.52
C VAL A 229 -19.05 10.58 9.18
N PHE A 230 -18.86 11.00 10.44
CA PHE A 230 -19.79 11.87 11.15
C PHE A 230 -19.15 13.23 11.45
N VAL A 231 -19.92 14.31 11.26
CA VAL A 231 -19.50 15.67 11.61
C VAL A 231 -19.85 16.02 13.06
N PRO A 232 -19.14 16.96 13.70
CA PRO A 232 -19.50 17.43 15.04
C PRO A 232 -20.97 17.85 15.14
N GLY A 233 -21.64 17.42 16.21
CA GLY A 233 -23.05 17.67 16.49
C GLY A 233 -24.03 16.71 15.79
N GLN A 234 -23.58 15.89 14.83
CA GLN A 234 -24.43 14.91 14.16
C GLN A 234 -24.77 13.74 15.09
N LEU A 235 -26.03 13.30 15.04
CA LEU A 235 -26.51 12.13 15.79
C LEU A 235 -26.20 10.84 15.02
N LEU A 236 -25.60 9.87 15.71
CA LEU A 236 -25.32 8.53 15.17
C LEU A 236 -26.53 7.60 15.40
N CYS A 237 -27.09 7.65 16.60
CA CYS A 237 -28.29 6.93 16.98
C CYS A 237 -29.04 7.69 18.09
N THR A 238 -30.34 7.47 18.15
CA THR A 238 -31.22 8.10 19.13
C THR A 238 -31.78 7.04 20.06
N LYS A 239 -31.83 7.35 21.36
CA LYS A 239 -32.46 6.50 22.37
C LYS A 239 -33.86 6.04 21.94
N ASP A 240 -34.21 4.81 22.30
CA ASP A 240 -35.49 4.15 22.04
C ASP A 240 -35.79 3.91 20.55
N GLN A 241 -34.87 4.17 19.62
CA GLN A 241 -35.03 3.74 18.23
C GLN A 241 -34.62 2.27 18.06
N PRO A 242 -35.20 1.55 17.07
CA PRO A 242 -34.76 0.19 16.75
C PRO A 242 -33.28 0.18 16.37
N LEU A 243 -32.52 -0.77 16.92
CA LEU A 243 -31.08 -0.90 16.65
C LEU A 243 -30.86 -1.41 15.22
N LYS A 244 -30.56 -0.50 14.29
CA LYS A 244 -30.28 -0.84 12.89
C LYS A 244 -28.81 -1.14 12.62
N HIS A 245 -27.92 -0.47 13.33
CA HIS A 245 -26.49 -0.53 13.08
C HIS A 245 -25.71 -0.51 14.40
N VAL A 246 -24.56 -1.17 14.37
CA VAL A 246 -23.53 -1.14 15.39
C VAL A 246 -22.35 -0.34 14.85
N TYR A 247 -21.77 0.50 15.68
CA TYR A 247 -20.71 1.43 15.29
C TYR A 247 -19.41 1.12 16.01
N PHE A 248 -18.30 1.14 15.28
CA PHE A 248 -16.95 1.00 15.81
C PHE A 248 -16.15 2.25 15.49
N ILE A 249 -15.63 2.95 16.51
CA ILE A 249 -14.98 4.25 16.30
C ILE A 249 -13.51 4.01 15.96
N ASN A 250 -13.05 4.43 14.78
CA ASN A 250 -11.64 4.40 14.42
C ASN A 250 -10.93 5.69 14.83
N ARG A 251 -11.58 6.84 14.67
CA ARG A 251 -11.05 8.16 15.00
C ARG A 251 -12.18 9.06 15.49
N GLY A 252 -11.85 10.00 16.37
CA GLY A 252 -12.79 10.98 16.92
C GLY A 252 -13.35 10.61 18.28
N GLN A 253 -14.31 11.40 18.75
CA GLN A 253 -14.99 11.21 20.04
C GLN A 253 -16.49 11.34 19.85
N VAL A 254 -17.24 10.41 20.44
CA VAL A 254 -18.70 10.41 20.44
C VAL A 254 -19.17 10.54 21.88
N GLN A 255 -20.11 11.44 22.16
CA GLN A 255 -20.72 11.56 23.47
C GLN A 255 -22.06 10.83 23.50
N LEU A 256 -22.28 10.06 24.57
CA LEU A 256 -23.53 9.38 24.86
C LEU A 256 -24.33 10.25 25.84
N GLU A 257 -25.57 10.54 25.46
CA GLU A 257 -26.46 11.45 26.14
C GLU A 257 -27.76 10.74 26.51
N VAL A 258 -28.36 11.16 27.62
CA VAL A 258 -29.72 10.79 27.99
C VAL A 258 -30.59 12.04 27.93
N HIS A 259 -31.67 11.95 27.16
CA HIS A 259 -32.77 12.90 27.27
C HIS A 259 -33.59 12.53 28.51
N SER A 260 -33.58 13.40 29.52
CA SER A 260 -34.50 13.31 30.65
C SER A 260 -35.86 13.84 30.18
N SER A 261 -36.91 13.04 30.28
CA SER A 261 -38.27 13.47 29.96
C SER A 261 -38.71 14.54 30.97
N GLY A 262 -38.46 15.81 30.67
CA GLY A 262 -38.88 16.95 31.51
C GLY A 262 -37.90 18.12 31.59
N GLU A 263 -36.64 17.97 31.17
CA GLU A 263 -35.66 19.06 31.11
C GLU A 263 -34.99 19.09 29.73
N ASP A 264 -34.84 20.28 29.12
CA ASP A 264 -34.12 20.50 27.85
C ASP A 264 -32.59 20.28 27.97
N VAL A 265 -32.12 19.67 29.06
CA VAL A 265 -30.69 19.52 29.36
C VAL A 265 -30.22 18.13 28.94
N GLU A 266 -29.42 18.09 27.88
CA GLU A 266 -28.68 16.90 27.47
C GLU A 266 -27.61 16.57 28.52
N LYS A 267 -27.85 15.53 29.32
CA LYS A 267 -26.85 15.04 30.27
C LYS A 267 -25.93 14.04 29.57
N VAL A 268 -24.66 14.43 29.42
CA VAL A 268 -23.60 13.54 28.93
C VAL A 268 -23.34 12.46 29.98
N VAL A 269 -23.58 11.20 29.62
CA VAL A 269 -23.36 10.03 30.48
C VAL A 269 -21.94 9.52 30.32
N ARG A 270 -21.46 9.38 29.08
CA ARG A 270 -20.15 8.82 28.77
C ARG A 270 -19.62 9.39 27.46
N VAL A 271 -18.31 9.54 27.35
CA VAL A 271 -17.63 9.78 26.07
C VAL A 271 -16.98 8.49 25.61
N VAL A 272 -17.22 8.16 24.35
CA VAL A 272 -16.70 7.00 23.65
C VAL A 272 -15.49 7.42 22.83
N TYR A 273 -14.39 6.71 23.01
CA TYR A 273 -13.07 7.02 22.45
C TYR A 273 -12.72 6.09 21.27
N PRO A 274 -11.66 6.39 20.50
CA PRO A 274 -11.21 5.51 19.44
C PRO A 274 -10.95 4.09 19.91
N ASN A 275 -11.36 3.12 19.10
CA ASN A 275 -11.33 1.67 19.30
C ASN A 275 -12.35 1.14 20.31
N GLU A 276 -13.30 1.96 20.73
CA GLU A 276 -14.50 1.52 21.42
C GLU A 276 -15.66 1.35 20.42
N ASN A 277 -16.75 0.74 20.89
CA ASN A 277 -17.93 0.45 20.11
C ASN A 277 -19.17 1.09 20.73
N ILE A 278 -20.21 1.25 19.91
CA ILE A 278 -21.53 1.71 20.30
C ILE A 278 -22.55 0.73 19.73
N GLY A 279 -23.43 0.23 20.60
CA GLY A 279 -24.54 -0.64 20.21
C GLY A 279 -24.27 -2.15 20.33
N ILE A 280 -23.04 -2.60 20.63
CA ILE A 280 -22.80 -4.05 20.89
C ILE A 280 -23.51 -4.47 22.18
N GLU A 281 -23.44 -3.65 23.23
CA GLU A 281 -24.15 -3.92 24.49
C GLU A 281 -25.68 -3.98 24.27
N ASP A 282 -26.22 -3.04 23.48
CA ASP A 282 -27.63 -3.02 23.09
C ASP A 282 -28.00 -4.23 22.23
N TYR A 283 -27.07 -4.71 21.39
CA TYR A 283 -27.25 -5.90 20.55
C TYR A 283 -27.26 -7.20 21.37
N ALA A 284 -26.39 -7.29 22.38
CA ALA A 284 -26.26 -8.43 23.28
C ALA A 284 -27.38 -8.53 24.33
N SER A 285 -28.28 -7.54 24.38
CA SER A 285 -29.44 -7.56 25.27
C SER A 285 -30.35 -8.77 25.00
N LEU A 286 -30.93 -9.31 26.08
CA LEU A 286 -31.65 -10.60 26.12
C LEU A 286 -32.92 -10.66 25.24
N ASP A 287 -33.47 -9.51 24.82
CA ASP A 287 -34.70 -9.45 24.02
C ASP A 287 -34.38 -9.28 22.53
N SER A 288 -34.13 -10.40 21.86
CA SER A 288 -33.79 -10.46 20.44
C SER A 288 -34.87 -9.91 19.51
N THR A 289 -36.13 -9.80 19.98
CA THR A 289 -37.26 -9.35 19.17
C THR A 289 -37.43 -7.83 19.14
N HIS A 290 -36.90 -7.12 20.13
CA HIS A 290 -37.02 -5.66 20.26
C HIS A 290 -35.72 -4.99 20.71
N ARG A 291 -34.63 -5.21 19.97
CA ARG A 291 -33.36 -4.48 20.19
C ARG A 291 -33.58 -2.98 19.95
N ARG A 292 -33.36 -2.18 21.00
CA ARG A 292 -33.48 -0.71 20.97
C ARG A 292 -32.21 -0.08 21.48
N VAL A 293 -31.91 1.10 20.95
CA VAL A 293 -30.78 1.92 21.36
C VAL A 293 -31.01 2.45 22.78
N SER A 294 -30.07 2.19 23.69
CA SER A 294 -30.18 2.58 25.10
C SER A 294 -29.89 4.07 25.35
N LEU A 295 -28.95 4.64 24.60
CA LEU A 295 -28.43 6.00 24.76
C LEU A 295 -28.35 6.73 23.42
N THR A 296 -28.61 8.04 23.42
CA THR A 296 -28.42 8.86 22.22
C THR A 296 -26.93 9.13 22.02
N ALA A 297 -26.39 8.83 20.84
CA ALA A 297 -24.99 9.05 20.52
C ALA A 297 -24.83 10.24 19.58
N ARG A 298 -24.00 11.22 19.98
CA ARG A 298 -23.72 12.44 19.22
C ARG A 298 -22.21 12.58 18.97
N ALA A 299 -21.81 12.88 17.74
CA ALA A 299 -20.41 13.13 17.42
C ALA A 299 -19.96 14.44 18.08
N ARG A 300 -18.89 14.39 18.87
CA ARG A 300 -18.27 15.58 19.50
C ARG A 300 -17.22 16.21 18.58
N THR A 301 -16.50 15.38 17.85
CA THR A 301 -15.53 15.77 16.82
C THR A 301 -15.90 15.15 15.49
N TYR A 302 -15.13 15.43 14.44
CA TYR A 302 -15.13 14.57 13.27
C TYR A 302 -14.80 13.14 13.69
N CYS A 303 -15.63 12.20 13.28
CA CYS A 303 -15.49 10.79 13.64
C CYS A 303 -15.44 9.92 12.39
N ASP A 304 -14.39 9.11 12.27
CA ASP A 304 -14.30 8.05 11.28
C ASP A 304 -14.78 6.76 11.97
N VAL A 305 -15.87 6.19 11.47
CA VAL A 305 -16.58 5.08 12.11
C VAL A 305 -16.71 3.94 11.10
N MET A 306 -16.59 2.70 11.57
CA MET A 306 -17.00 1.52 10.82
C MET A 306 -18.39 1.12 11.29
N CYS A 307 -19.31 0.98 10.35
CA CYS A 307 -20.71 0.68 10.57
C CYS A 307 -21.00 -0.75 10.12
N LEU A 308 -21.70 -1.50 10.96
CA LEU A 308 -22.17 -2.85 10.66
C LEU A 308 -23.69 -2.91 10.86
N ALA A 309 -24.42 -3.43 9.87
CA ALA A 309 -25.87 -3.59 10.00
C ALA A 309 -26.21 -4.72 10.99
N ALA A 310 -27.27 -4.53 11.77
CA ALA A 310 -27.73 -5.54 12.71
C ALA A 310 -28.20 -6.83 12.00
N SER A 311 -28.75 -6.70 10.78
CA SER A 311 -29.10 -7.86 9.93
C SER A 311 -27.90 -8.71 9.58
N ASP A 312 -26.79 -8.09 9.18
CA ASP A 312 -25.59 -8.79 8.76
C ASP A 312 -24.93 -9.48 9.96
N LEU A 313 -25.08 -8.89 11.15
CA LEU A 313 -24.66 -9.48 12.40
C LEU A 313 -25.49 -10.72 12.76
N ASP A 314 -26.81 -10.64 12.62
CA ASP A 314 -27.72 -11.77 12.84
C ASP A 314 -27.41 -12.92 11.88
N ASP A 315 -27.24 -12.63 10.60
CA ASP A 315 -26.94 -13.64 9.57
C ASP A 315 -25.59 -14.33 9.85
N ALA A 316 -24.55 -13.56 10.16
CA ALA A 316 -23.23 -14.10 10.44
C ALA A 316 -23.17 -14.96 11.72
N LEU A 317 -23.90 -14.57 12.77
CA LEU A 317 -23.98 -15.32 14.02
C LEU A 317 -24.84 -16.58 13.89
N GLN A 318 -25.92 -16.54 13.11
CA GLN A 318 -26.70 -17.74 12.79
C GLN A 318 -25.83 -18.75 12.02
N HIS A 319 -25.06 -18.28 11.03
CA HIS A 319 -24.11 -19.12 10.31
C HIS A 319 -23.05 -19.70 11.25
N ASP A 320 -22.48 -18.88 12.14
CA ASP A 320 -21.48 -19.33 13.12
C ASP A 320 -22.02 -20.41 14.07
N ALA A 321 -23.25 -20.22 14.56
CA ALA A 321 -23.90 -21.19 15.45
C ALA A 321 -24.15 -22.53 14.74
N THR A 322 -24.61 -22.51 13.49
CA THR A 322 -24.82 -23.73 12.71
C THR A 322 -23.52 -24.46 12.41
N GLU A 323 -22.45 -23.74 12.06
CA GLU A 323 -21.12 -24.33 11.86
C GLU A 323 -20.55 -24.93 13.14
N ARG A 324 -20.68 -24.26 14.29
CA ARG A 324 -20.23 -24.80 15.59
C ARG A 324 -20.96 -26.08 15.95
N LEU A 325 -22.27 -26.11 15.78
CA LEU A 325 -23.08 -27.31 16.03
C LEU A 325 -22.69 -28.46 15.09
N ALA A 326 -22.42 -28.16 13.82
CA ALA A 326 -21.95 -29.16 12.85
C ALA A 326 -20.56 -29.70 13.21
N ALA A 327 -19.63 -28.81 13.58
CA ALA A 327 -18.28 -29.18 14.00
C ALA A 327 -18.28 -30.02 15.30
N GLN A 328 -19.16 -29.68 16.25
CA GLN A 328 -19.32 -30.44 17.49
C GLN A 328 -19.84 -31.85 17.20
N LYS A 329 -20.88 -32.00 16.36
CA LYS A 329 -21.40 -33.31 15.96
C LYS A 329 -20.34 -34.17 15.26
N LEU A 330 -19.56 -33.57 14.37
CA LEU A 330 -18.50 -34.28 13.64
C LEU A 330 -17.36 -34.71 14.58
N LYS A 331 -17.09 -33.92 15.62
CA LYS A 331 -16.14 -34.27 16.67
C LYS A 331 -16.67 -35.41 17.55
N GLU A 332 -17.92 -35.35 17.98
CA GLU A 332 -18.57 -36.42 18.76
C GLU A 332 -18.64 -37.75 17.98
N GLU A 333 -18.91 -37.70 16.67
CA GLU A 333 -18.91 -38.89 15.80
C GLU A 333 -17.50 -39.48 15.65
N LYS A 334 -16.47 -38.64 15.49
CA LYS A 334 -15.06 -39.08 15.48
C LYS A 334 -14.64 -39.67 16.81
N ASP A 335 -14.94 -39.01 17.92
CA ASP A 335 -14.60 -39.48 19.26
C ASP A 335 -15.31 -40.83 19.57
N ALA A 336 -16.55 -40.99 19.11
CA ALA A 336 -17.29 -42.26 19.19
C ALA A 336 -16.67 -43.36 18.30
N ALA A 337 -16.27 -43.02 17.07
CA ALA A 337 -15.60 -43.96 16.17
C ALA A 337 -14.23 -44.41 16.70
N ASP A 338 -13.45 -43.49 17.27
CA ASP A 338 -12.15 -43.75 17.87
C ASP A 338 -12.29 -44.61 19.14
N LYS A 339 -13.32 -44.38 19.95
CA LYS A 339 -13.63 -45.24 21.11
C LYS A 339 -14.01 -46.67 20.69
N VAL A 340 -14.85 -46.83 19.66
CA VAL A 340 -15.21 -48.15 19.11
C VAL A 340 -13.98 -48.85 18.51
N ALA A 341 -13.08 -48.11 17.86
CA ALA A 341 -11.82 -48.65 17.36
C ALA A 341 -10.89 -49.10 18.49
N ALA A 342 -10.77 -48.31 19.56
CA ALA A 342 -9.97 -48.65 20.74
C ALA A 342 -10.52 -49.89 21.47
N ASP A 343 -11.84 -49.99 21.65
CA ASP A 343 -12.48 -51.15 22.28
C ASP A 343 -12.28 -52.43 21.45
N LYS A 344 -12.35 -52.33 20.11
CA LYS A 344 -12.03 -53.45 19.21
C LYS A 344 -10.56 -53.86 19.28
N MET A 345 -9.63 -52.91 19.40
CA MET A 345 -8.20 -53.21 19.56
C MET A 345 -7.91 -53.85 20.93
N ALA A 346 -8.54 -53.40 22.01
CA ALA A 346 -8.42 -54.00 23.33
C ALA A 346 -9.01 -55.42 23.38
N ALA A 347 -10.16 -55.65 22.72
CA ALA A 347 -10.75 -56.99 22.60
C ALA A 347 -9.84 -57.96 21.82
N ALA A 348 -9.18 -57.49 20.76
CA ALA A 348 -8.23 -58.30 19.99
C ALA A 348 -6.96 -58.66 20.79
N GLN A 349 -6.50 -57.77 21.69
CA GLN A 349 -5.39 -58.07 22.59
C GLN A 349 -5.78 -59.10 23.67
N ASN A 350 -6.97 -58.98 24.28
CA ASN A 350 -7.45 -59.94 25.27
C ASN A 350 -7.77 -61.32 24.66
N SER A 351 -8.23 -61.42 23.40
CA SER A 351 -8.44 -62.73 22.75
C SER A 351 -7.14 -63.42 22.37
N SER A 352 -6.02 -62.70 22.26
CA SER A 352 -4.69 -63.28 21.99
C SER A 352 -4.00 -63.86 23.24
N ALA A 353 -4.50 -63.57 24.44
CA ALA A 353 -4.00 -64.13 25.70
C ALA A 353 -4.64 -65.48 26.09
N SER A 354 -5.65 -65.96 25.34
CA SER A 354 -6.36 -67.22 25.60
C SER A 354 -6.49 -68.06 24.32
N VAL A 355 -5.36 -68.43 23.71
CA VAL A 355 -5.32 -69.57 22.78
C VAL A 355 -4.17 -70.47 23.20
N ASN A 356 -4.55 -71.59 23.82
CA ASN A 356 -3.69 -72.72 24.13
C ASN A 356 -2.91 -73.17 22.89
N THR A 357 -1.61 -73.36 23.08
CA THR A 357 -0.70 -74.11 22.22
C THR A 357 -1.29 -75.44 21.74
N PRO A 358 -1.24 -75.74 20.43
CA PRO A 358 -1.22 -77.12 19.95
C PRO A 358 0.19 -77.50 19.49
N SER A 359 0.68 -78.58 20.09
CA SER A 359 1.85 -79.35 19.70
C SER A 359 1.59 -80.17 18.42
N ASN A 360 2.09 -79.74 17.26
CA ASN A 360 2.55 -80.64 16.17
C ASN A 360 3.26 -79.86 15.02
N PRO A 361 4.47 -80.24 14.57
CA PRO A 361 5.24 -79.47 13.60
C PRO A 361 5.04 -79.98 12.16
N ALA A 362 3.83 -79.84 11.59
CA ALA A 362 3.60 -80.23 10.19
C ALA A 362 2.55 -79.38 9.44
N GLY A 363 2.26 -78.16 9.91
CA GLY A 363 1.26 -77.27 9.28
C GLY A 363 1.75 -75.85 8.96
N LEU A 364 3.05 -75.55 9.14
CA LEU A 364 3.56 -74.17 9.16
C LEU A 364 3.85 -73.53 7.79
N ALA A 365 3.46 -74.18 6.68
CA ALA A 365 3.70 -73.65 5.33
C ALA A 365 2.44 -73.11 4.63
N ARG A 366 1.24 -73.30 5.18
CA ARG A 366 -0.02 -72.89 4.53
C ARG A 366 -0.70 -71.66 5.14
N PHE A 367 -0.32 -71.25 6.35
CA PHE A 367 -0.91 -70.06 7.01
C PHE A 367 -0.14 -68.75 6.79
N ARG A 368 1.09 -68.80 6.25
CA ARG A 368 1.93 -67.59 6.04
C ARG A 368 1.70 -66.87 4.70
N ARG A 369 0.67 -67.23 3.95
CA ARG A 369 0.27 -66.56 2.68
C ARG A 369 -1.03 -65.74 2.78
N ALA A 370 -1.75 -65.78 3.90
CA ALA A 370 -2.99 -65.03 4.06
C ALA A 370 -2.80 -63.69 4.81
N SER A 371 -1.84 -63.58 5.74
CA SER A 371 -1.65 -62.35 6.54
C SER A 371 -0.89 -61.22 5.85
N THR A 372 -0.18 -61.47 4.75
CA THR A 372 0.50 -60.41 3.98
C THR A 372 -0.42 -59.71 2.97
N LYS A 373 -1.62 -60.25 2.70
CA LYS A 373 -2.55 -59.68 1.72
C LYS A 373 -3.57 -58.70 2.32
N LEU A 374 -3.72 -58.67 3.66
CA LEU A 374 -4.69 -57.80 4.34
C LEU A 374 -4.05 -56.53 4.95
N MET A 375 -2.74 -56.50 5.19
CA MET A 375 -2.04 -55.28 5.65
C MET A 375 -1.62 -54.32 4.51
N MET A 376 -1.81 -54.72 3.25
CA MET A 376 -1.49 -53.89 2.07
C MET A 376 -2.69 -53.09 1.52
N ALA A 377 -3.90 -53.27 2.06
CA ALA A 377 -5.10 -52.60 1.56
C ALA A 377 -5.53 -51.35 2.36
N SER A 378 -4.95 -51.08 3.53
CA SER A 378 -5.30 -49.91 4.37
C SER A 378 -4.36 -48.70 4.19
N SER A 379 -3.35 -48.79 3.33
CA SER A 379 -2.33 -47.74 3.15
C SER A 379 -2.33 -47.10 1.76
N LEU A 380 -3.35 -47.37 0.94
CA LEU A 380 -3.45 -46.88 -0.45
C LEU A 380 -4.73 -46.10 -0.73
N THR A 381 -5.01 -45.06 0.07
CA THR A 381 -5.79 -43.87 -0.35
C THR A 381 -5.34 -42.65 0.47
N LYS A 382 -4.05 -42.29 0.37
CA LYS A 382 -3.58 -40.92 0.60
C LYS A 382 -2.51 -40.59 -0.45
N VAL A 383 -3.02 -40.33 -1.67
CA VAL A 383 -2.57 -39.33 -2.65
C VAL A 383 -1.05 -39.02 -2.70
N ALA A 384 -0.41 -39.57 -3.74
CA ALA A 384 0.69 -38.95 -4.50
C ALA A 384 0.28 -37.54 -4.97
N LYS A 385 1.06 -36.47 -5.10
CA LYS A 385 2.48 -36.12 -5.38
C LYS A 385 2.48 -34.56 -5.24
N SER A 386 3.52 -33.76 -5.09
CA SER A 386 4.97 -33.86 -5.15
C SER A 386 5.54 -32.48 -4.77
N THR A 387 6.72 -32.48 -4.17
CA THR A 387 7.65 -31.39 -3.82
C THR A 387 8.02 -30.47 -5.00
N PRO A 388 8.63 -29.30 -4.74
CA PRO A 388 10.02 -29.09 -5.18
C PRO A 388 10.94 -28.44 -4.10
N PRO A 389 12.27 -28.43 -4.32
CA PRO A 389 13.25 -28.82 -3.31
C PRO A 389 13.99 -27.66 -2.64
N GLN A 390 14.60 -27.98 -1.51
CA GLN A 390 15.76 -27.30 -0.96
C GLN A 390 16.96 -28.27 -1.05
N PRO A 391 18.19 -27.80 -1.31
CA PRO A 391 19.39 -28.53 -0.92
C PRO A 391 20.14 -27.82 0.22
N THR A 392 20.53 -28.68 1.16
CA THR A 392 21.55 -28.58 2.21
C THR A 392 22.92 -28.19 1.63
N ALA A 393 23.65 -27.24 2.22
CA ALA A 393 24.62 -27.36 3.33
C ALA A 393 26.09 -27.37 2.86
N ALA A 394 26.90 -26.48 3.44
CA ALA A 394 28.29 -26.75 3.81
C ALA A 394 28.79 -25.67 4.79
N SER A 395 29.60 -26.13 5.74
CA SER A 395 30.04 -25.52 6.98
C SER A 395 31.40 -24.80 6.89
N SER A 396 31.77 -24.18 8.03
CA SER A 396 33.06 -23.62 8.46
C SER A 396 33.24 -22.13 8.14
N SER A 397 33.71 -21.25 9.04
CA SER A 397 34.51 -21.42 10.25
C SER A 397 34.36 -20.18 11.17
N ALA A 398 34.71 -20.36 12.44
CA ALA A 398 34.68 -19.37 13.50
C ALA A 398 35.78 -18.30 13.38
N THR A 399 35.53 -17.07 13.84
CA THR A 399 36.46 -16.34 14.72
C THR A 399 35.71 -15.28 15.55
N SER A 400 35.95 -15.33 16.85
CA SER A 400 35.55 -14.40 17.91
C SER A 400 36.34 -13.08 17.90
N THR A 401 35.74 -11.97 18.36
CA THR A 401 36.31 -10.89 19.22
C THR A 401 35.25 -9.77 19.35
N SER A 402 34.56 -9.63 20.49
CA SER A 402 34.92 -8.86 21.71
C SER A 402 34.57 -7.35 21.65
N GLY A 403 33.52 -6.97 22.39
CA GLY A 403 33.53 -5.81 23.30
C GLY A 403 33.10 -4.42 22.77
N PRO A 404 32.20 -3.70 23.48
CA PRO A 404 31.82 -2.30 23.23
C PRO A 404 32.71 -1.32 24.04
N PRO A 405 32.61 0.02 23.86
CA PRO A 405 31.65 0.82 24.64
C PRO A 405 31.10 2.13 23.98
N SER A 406 29.87 2.49 24.35
CA SER A 406 29.31 3.77 24.89
C SER A 406 29.75 5.21 24.43
N PRO A 407 28.92 6.24 24.72
CA PRO A 407 28.71 7.46 23.91
C PRO A 407 29.24 8.78 24.53
N VAL A 408 29.28 9.88 23.75
CA VAL A 408 29.49 11.30 24.17
C VAL A 408 28.85 12.22 23.10
N SER A 409 27.69 12.85 23.32
CA SER A 409 27.40 14.21 23.82
C SER A 409 27.90 15.43 23.02
N ALA A 410 26.93 16.28 22.63
CA ALA A 410 26.89 17.75 22.62
C ALA A 410 27.87 18.60 21.78
N SER A 411 27.31 19.49 20.94
CA SER A 411 27.63 20.93 20.98
C SER A 411 26.57 21.77 20.25
N ALA A 412 26.16 22.85 20.92
CA ALA A 412 25.39 23.96 20.38
C ALA A 412 26.35 25.13 20.04
N ALA A 413 26.01 25.91 19.00
CA ALA A 413 26.41 27.30 18.73
C ALA A 413 25.58 27.72 17.48
N ALA A 414 24.64 28.68 17.47
CA ALA A 414 24.70 30.11 17.79
C ALA A 414 25.87 30.83 17.10
N THR A 415 25.65 31.46 15.93
CA THR A 415 25.61 32.93 15.72
C THR A 415 25.70 33.33 14.24
N ALA A 416 25.10 34.50 13.96
CA ALA A 416 25.15 35.36 12.78
C ALA A 416 24.28 34.97 11.57
#